data_AF-A0A9D7EE54-F1
#
_entry.id   AF-A0A9D7EE54-F1
#
_cell.length_a   1.000
_cell.length_b   1.000
_cell.length_c   1.000
_cell.angle_alpha   90.00
_cell.angle_beta   90.00
_cell.angle_gamma   90.00
#
_symmetry.space_group_name_H-M   'P 1'
#
loop_
_entity.id
_entity.type
_entity.pdbx_description
1 polymer ?
#
loop_
_entity_poly.entity_id
_entity_poly.type
_entity_poly.pdbx_seq_one_letter_code
_entity_poly.pdbx_strand_id
1 'polypeptide(L)'
;MALKVRGQVVFYGDESLHRGSKTGKAQVLYRSTDDWIHKVLMDFGNRRAGELNKDEMRKDVRKTIQDFMNGLRAAGVIEKVVEVDVQQNSTKSDETDISIKYVPYKAARVFNIRGQALGGGSGEWEKEAQ
;
A
#
# COMPACT_ATOMS: atom_id res chain seq x y z
N MET A 1 -17.98 -7.66 -6.52
CA MET A 1 -19.05 -8.69 -6.59
C MET A 1 -19.78 -8.69 -5.24
N ALA A 2 -21.02 -9.15 -5.12
CA ALA A 2 -21.72 -9.18 -3.83
C ALA A 2 -22.03 -10.63 -3.45
N LEU A 3 -21.75 -11.00 -2.20
CA LEU A 3 -22.02 -12.33 -1.66
C LEU A 3 -23.17 -12.22 -0.65
N LYS A 4 -24.12 -13.16 -0.68
CA LYS A 4 -25.17 -13.24 0.34
C LYS A 4 -24.74 -14.23 1.43
N VAL A 5 -24.49 -13.73 2.64
CA VAL A 5 -24.10 -14.55 3.80
C VAL A 5 -25.16 -14.41 4.88
N ARG A 6 -25.80 -15.52 5.26
CA ARG A 6 -26.82 -15.57 6.33
C ARG A 6 -27.89 -14.46 6.24
N GLY A 7 -28.34 -14.16 5.01
CA GLY A 7 -29.38 -13.16 4.77
C GLY A 7 -28.87 -11.73 4.54
N GLN A 8 -27.60 -11.42 4.79
CA GLN A 8 -27.00 -10.12 4.52
C GLN A 8 -26.19 -10.11 3.23
N VAL A 9 -26.18 -8.99 2.52
CA VAL A 9 -25.38 -8.78 1.31
C VAL A 9 -24.08 -8.10 1.72
N VAL A 10 -22.95 -8.74 1.40
CA VAL A 10 -21.61 -8.21 1.65
C VAL A 10 -20.86 -8.00 0.34
N PHE A 11 -20.05 -6.96 0.27
CA PHE A 11 -19.13 -6.76 -0.86
C PHE A 11 -18.01 -7.80 -0.80
N TYR A 12 -17.75 -8.45 -1.94
CA TYR A 12 -16.76 -9.50 -2.08
C TYR A 12 -15.88 -9.25 -3.32
N GLY A 13 -14.57 -9.37 -3.12
CA GLY A 13 -13.53 -9.13 -4.11
C GLY A 13 -13.00 -7.70 -4.11
N ASP A 14 -11.70 -7.57 -4.34
CA ASP A 14 -10.94 -6.31 -4.41
C ASP A 14 -10.21 -6.16 -5.76
N GLU A 15 -10.63 -6.91 -6.78
CA GLU A 15 -10.00 -6.89 -8.10
C GLU A 15 -10.55 -5.75 -8.96
N SER A 16 -9.63 -5.05 -9.61
CA SER A 16 -9.91 -4.06 -10.64
C SER A 16 -10.09 -4.74 -12.00
N LEU A 17 -10.66 -4.02 -12.96
CA LEU A 17 -10.81 -4.49 -14.35
C LEU A 17 -9.47 -4.65 -15.10
N HIS A 18 -8.34 -4.36 -14.45
CA HIS A 18 -7.03 -4.40 -15.08
C HIS A 18 -6.54 -5.85 -15.28
N ARG A 19 -6.47 -6.29 -16.54
CA ARG A 19 -6.02 -7.65 -16.93
C ARG A 19 -4.57 -7.73 -17.44
N GLY A 20 -3.75 -6.72 -17.20
CA GLY A 20 -2.36 -6.67 -17.66
C GLY A 20 -1.42 -7.63 -16.91
N SER A 21 -0.30 -8.03 -17.53
CA SER A 21 0.69 -8.98 -16.99
C SER A 21 1.42 -8.51 -15.71
N LYS A 22 1.16 -7.29 -15.24
CA LYS A 22 1.72 -6.74 -13.99
C LYS A 22 0.74 -6.98 -12.84
N THR A 23 0.85 -8.17 -12.24
CA THR A 23 0.05 -8.72 -11.12
C THR A 23 -0.14 -7.79 -9.91
N GLY A 24 0.70 -6.76 -9.73
CA GLY A 24 0.57 -5.79 -8.63
C GLY A 24 -0.58 -4.79 -8.79
N LYS A 25 -0.95 -4.38 -10.02
CA LYS A 25 -1.98 -3.35 -10.27
C LYS A 25 -3.41 -3.88 -10.28
N ALA A 26 -3.59 -5.17 -10.07
CA ALA A 26 -4.90 -5.80 -10.13
C ALA A 26 -5.77 -5.43 -8.91
N GLN A 27 -5.19 -5.12 -7.75
CA GLN A 27 -5.96 -4.82 -6.53
C GLN A 27 -6.44 -3.36 -6.51
N VAL A 28 -7.72 -3.15 -6.16
CA VAL A 28 -8.36 -1.84 -6.07
C VAL A 28 -7.71 -1.00 -4.97
N LEU A 29 -7.45 -1.58 -3.80
CA LEU A 29 -6.79 -0.88 -2.69
C LEU A 29 -5.40 -0.37 -3.08
N TYR A 30 -4.60 -1.21 -3.73
CA TYR A 30 -3.30 -0.82 -4.29
C TYR A 30 -3.45 0.41 -5.20
N ARG A 31 -4.41 0.36 -6.13
CA ARG A 31 -4.63 1.43 -7.12
C ARG A 31 -5.10 2.72 -6.47
N SER A 32 -6.02 2.65 -5.51
CA SER A 32 -6.54 3.83 -4.81
C SER A 32 -5.46 4.50 -3.97
N THR A 33 -4.63 3.72 -3.28
CA THR A 33 -3.47 4.26 -2.53
C THR A 33 -2.48 4.93 -3.47
N ASP A 34 -2.13 4.28 -4.58
CA ASP A 34 -1.19 4.82 -5.57
C ASP A 34 -1.70 6.12 -6.20
N ASP A 35 -2.98 6.16 -6.59
CA ASP A 35 -3.62 7.36 -7.16
C ASP A 35 -3.67 8.52 -6.15
N TRP A 36 -4.01 8.24 -4.89
CA TRP A 36 -4.03 9.26 -3.84
C TRP A 36 -2.65 9.84 -3.56
N ILE A 37 -1.62 8.99 -3.43
CA ILE A 37 -0.23 9.44 -3.23
C ILE A 37 0.22 10.33 -4.39
N HIS A 38 -0.03 9.94 -5.64
CA HIS A 38 0.32 10.74 -6.81
C HIS A 38 -0.36 12.11 -6.80
N LYS A 39 -1.65 12.17 -6.47
CA LYS A 39 -2.39 13.45 -6.39
C LYS A 39 -1.81 14.40 -5.35
N VAL A 40 -1.46 13.87 -4.16
CA VAL A 40 -0.84 14.66 -3.08
C VAL A 40 0.53 15.19 -3.53
N LEU A 41 1.34 14.35 -4.18
CA LEU A 41 2.66 14.74 -4.68
C LEU A 41 2.58 15.75 -5.83
N MET A 42 1.59 15.63 -6.72
CA MET A 42 1.33 16.62 -7.76
C MET A 42 0.94 17.97 -7.16
N ASP A 43 0.03 17.99 -6.18
CA ASP A 43 -0.33 19.23 -5.48
C ASP A 43 0.86 19.84 -4.74
N PHE A 44 1.67 19.01 -4.08
CA PHE A 44 2.92 19.45 -3.46
C PHE A 44 3.87 20.10 -4.47
N GLY A 45 4.10 19.45 -5.63
CA GLY A 45 4.95 19.99 -6.70
C GLY A 45 4.41 21.30 -7.25
N ASN A 46 3.10 21.40 -7.47
CA ASN A 46 2.45 22.62 -7.96
C ASN A 46 2.61 23.79 -6.98
N ARG A 47 2.57 23.55 -5.66
CA ARG A 47 2.76 24.60 -4.64
C ARG A 47 4.21 25.08 -4.55
N ARG A 48 5.16 24.24 -4.91
CA ARG A 48 6.60 24.54 -4.96
C ARG A 48 7.06 25.07 -6.33
N ALA A 49 6.16 25.14 -7.30
CA ALA A 49 6.47 25.61 -8.64
C ALA A 49 6.91 27.08 -8.61
N GLY A 50 7.95 27.42 -9.39
CA GLY A 50 8.54 28.75 -9.43
C GLY A 50 9.60 29.02 -8.36
N GLU A 51 9.87 28.08 -7.45
CA GLU A 51 11.06 28.13 -6.60
C GLU A 51 12.34 28.01 -7.43
N LEU A 52 13.41 28.67 -6.97
CA LEU A 52 14.68 28.65 -7.65
C LEU A 52 15.32 27.25 -7.57
N ASN A 53 15.66 26.66 -8.72
CA ASN A 53 16.15 25.29 -8.83
C ASN A 53 17.60 25.10 -8.34
N LYS A 54 17.82 25.28 -7.04
CA LYS A 54 19.10 25.10 -6.34
C LYS A 54 19.18 23.75 -5.61
N ASP A 55 20.41 23.34 -5.29
CA ASP A 55 20.65 22.14 -4.47
C ASP A 55 19.93 22.15 -3.13
N GLU A 56 19.85 23.32 -2.49
CA GLU A 56 19.15 23.48 -1.21
C GLU A 56 17.64 23.20 -1.34
N MET A 57 17.01 23.71 -2.39
CA MET A 57 15.60 23.45 -2.70
C MET A 57 15.37 21.95 -2.93
N ARG A 58 16.21 21.30 -3.76
CA ARG A 58 16.10 19.87 -4.02
C ARG A 58 16.28 19.01 -2.77
N LYS A 59 17.21 19.38 -1.88
CA LYS A 59 17.40 18.72 -0.58
C LYS A 59 16.18 18.87 0.34
N ASP A 60 15.60 20.07 0.40
CA ASP A 60 14.39 20.34 1.18
C ASP A 60 13.19 19.54 0.66
N VAL A 61 12.97 19.56 -0.65
CA VAL A 61 11.93 18.79 -1.33
C VAL A 61 12.11 17.30 -1.07
N ARG A 62 13.34 16.77 -1.24
CA ARG A 62 13.64 15.37 -0.97
C ARG A 62 13.31 14.98 0.47
N LYS A 63 13.73 15.80 1.44
CA LYS A 63 13.47 15.56 2.86
C LYS A 63 11.97 15.57 3.16
N THR A 64 11.26 16.56 2.66
CA THR A 64 9.81 16.69 2.86
C THR A 64 9.05 15.47 2.31
N ILE A 65 9.43 15.02 1.11
CA ILE A 65 8.84 13.81 0.50
C ILE A 65 9.21 12.56 1.32
N GLN A 66 10.46 12.43 1.78
CA GLN A 66 10.87 11.31 2.63
C GLN A 66 10.08 11.27 3.94
N ASP A 67 9.90 12.41 4.60
CA ASP A 67 9.13 12.50 5.84
C ASP A 67 7.66 12.16 5.62
N PHE A 68 7.06 12.64 4.52
CA PHE A 68 5.71 12.27 4.11
C PHE A 68 5.57 10.76 3.90
N MET A 69 6.45 10.15 3.11
CA MET A 69 6.41 8.72 2.82
C MET A 69 6.68 7.86 4.07
N ASN A 70 7.57 8.31 4.97
CA ASN A 70 7.78 7.68 6.27
C ASN A 70 6.54 7.77 7.17
N GLY A 71 5.80 8.88 7.12
CA GLY A 71 4.51 9.03 7.77
C GLY A 71 3.48 8.02 7.26
N LEU A 72 3.41 7.82 5.93
CA LEU A 72 2.54 6.80 5.33
C LEU A 72 2.91 5.38 5.77
N ARG A 73 4.21 5.09 5.89
CA ARG A 73 4.69 3.80 6.41
C ARG A 73 4.26 3.61 7.87
N ALA A 74 4.46 4.62 8.71
CA ALA A 74 4.06 4.57 10.13
C ALA A 74 2.55 4.40 10.31
N ALA A 75 1.74 4.96 9.40
CA ALA A 75 0.29 4.81 9.38
C ALA A 75 -0.19 3.46 8.81
N GLY A 76 0.70 2.59 8.34
CA GLY A 76 0.34 1.29 7.77
C GLY A 76 -0.27 1.36 6.36
N VAL A 77 -0.05 2.47 5.62
CA VAL A 77 -0.56 2.65 4.25
C VAL A 77 0.37 1.98 3.24
N ILE A 78 1.68 2.08 3.46
CA ILE A 78 2.72 1.44 2.65
C ILE A 78 3.63 0.57 3.50
N GLU A 79 4.12 -0.52 2.93
CA GLU A 79 5.00 -1.47 3.62
C GLU A 79 6.40 -0.87 3.78
N LYS A 80 6.96 -0.32 2.70
CA LYS A 80 8.30 0.29 2.73
C LYS A 80 8.50 1.33 1.64
N VAL A 81 9.34 2.31 1.94
CA VAL A 81 9.92 3.24 0.97
C VAL A 81 11.23 2.63 0.49
N VAL A 82 11.39 2.50 -0.83
CA VAL A 82 12.61 1.95 -1.45
C VAL A 82 13.57 3.08 -1.75
N GLU A 83 13.08 4.16 -2.36
CA GLU A 83 13.92 5.25 -2.82
C GLU A 83 13.10 6.54 -2.98
N VAL A 84 13.70 7.68 -2.61
CA VAL A 84 13.25 9.01 -2.98
C VAL A 84 14.45 9.76 -3.54
N ASP A 85 14.36 10.10 -4.81
CA ASP A 85 15.37 10.82 -5.56
C ASP A 85 14.78 12.09 -6.16
N VAL A 86 15.54 13.18 -6.07
CA VAL A 86 15.13 14.52 -6.52
C VAL A 86 16.34 15.14 -7.19
N GLN A 87 16.26 15.30 -8.49
CA GLN A 87 17.37 15.77 -9.31
C GLN A 87 16.91 16.81 -10.31
N GLN A 88 17.82 17.69 -10.71
CA GLN A 88 17.54 18.59 -11.82
C GLN A 88 17.47 17.78 -13.11
N ASN A 89 16.51 18.10 -13.97
CA ASN A 89 16.35 17.39 -15.23
C ASN A 89 17.60 17.59 -16.11
N SER A 90 18.09 16.51 -16.71
CA SER A 90 19.35 16.51 -17.47
C SER A 90 19.32 17.36 -18.73
N THR A 91 18.13 17.64 -19.26
CA THR A 91 17.94 18.36 -20.54
C THR A 91 17.35 19.74 -20.33
N LYS A 92 16.57 19.93 -19.27
CA LYS A 92 15.86 21.18 -18.98
C LYS A 92 16.18 21.67 -17.57
N SER A 93 16.98 22.73 -17.48
CA SER A 93 17.47 23.22 -16.19
C SER A 93 16.37 23.80 -15.29
N ASP A 94 15.24 24.18 -15.85
CA ASP A 94 14.05 24.68 -15.18
C ASP A 94 13.13 23.56 -14.65
N GLU A 95 13.38 22.30 -15.01
CA GLU A 95 12.61 21.15 -14.52
C GLU A 95 13.37 20.39 -13.41
N THR A 96 12.61 19.82 -12.48
CA THR A 96 13.13 18.94 -11.42
C THR A 96 12.41 17.61 -11.50
N ASP A 97 13.17 16.54 -11.69
CA ASP A 97 12.66 15.18 -11.71
C ASP A 97 12.57 14.64 -10.28
N ILE A 98 11.37 14.19 -9.89
CA ILE A 98 11.10 13.54 -8.62
C ILE A 98 10.79 12.07 -8.90
N SER A 99 11.64 11.16 -8.42
CA SER A 99 11.48 9.72 -8.56
C SER A 99 11.25 9.09 -7.20
N ILE A 100 10.14 8.36 -7.04
CA ILE A 100 9.76 7.72 -5.79
C ILE A 100 9.48 6.25 -6.06
N LYS A 101 10.17 5.38 -5.33
CA LYS A 101 9.97 3.93 -5.35
C LYS A 101 9.49 3.49 -3.98
N TYR A 102 8.39 2.76 -3.93
CA TYR A 102 7.81 2.27 -2.69
C TYR A 102 7.04 0.95 -2.92
N VAL A 103 6.78 0.23 -1.83
CA VAL A 103 5.99 -1.00 -1.81
C VAL A 103 4.75 -0.74 -0.97
N PRO A 104 3.55 -0.73 -1.56
CA PRO A 104 2.32 -0.61 -0.80
C PRO A 104 1.90 -1.95 -0.19
N TYR A 105 1.07 -1.89 0.87
CA TYR A 105 0.50 -3.08 1.46
C TYR A 105 -0.46 -3.79 0.51
N LYS A 106 -0.47 -5.12 0.59
CA LYS A 106 -1.43 -5.98 -0.10
C LYS A 106 -2.38 -6.61 0.91
N ALA A 107 -3.67 -6.62 0.58
CA ALA A 107 -4.66 -7.28 1.41
C ALA A 107 -4.46 -8.80 1.37
N ALA A 108 -4.62 -9.45 2.53
CA ALA A 108 -4.67 -10.91 2.59
C ALA A 108 -5.97 -11.41 1.93
N ARG A 109 -5.84 -12.25 0.90
CA ARG A 109 -6.98 -12.74 0.12
C ARG A 109 -7.50 -14.11 0.56
N VAL A 110 -6.63 -14.93 1.15
CA VAL A 110 -6.94 -16.32 1.52
C VAL A 110 -6.37 -16.59 2.89
N PHE A 111 -7.23 -17.06 3.80
CA PHE A 111 -6.83 -17.58 5.11
C PHE A 111 -6.85 -19.11 5.05
N ASN A 112 -5.68 -19.74 5.18
CA ASN A 112 -5.57 -21.19 5.25
C ASN A 112 -5.65 -21.62 6.71
N ILE A 113 -6.76 -22.23 7.10
CA ILE A 113 -6.97 -22.76 8.45
C ILE A 113 -6.64 -24.26 8.43
N ARG A 114 -5.68 -24.69 9.25
CA ARG A 114 -5.37 -26.10 9.48
C ARG A 114 -5.78 -26.46 10.90
N GLY A 115 -6.77 -27.33 11.04
CA GLY A 115 -7.19 -27.88 12.33
C GLY A 115 -6.77 -29.33 12.46
N GLN A 116 -6.13 -29.70 13.56
CA GLN A 116 -5.90 -31.08 13.94
C GLN A 116 -6.81 -31.37 15.14
N ALA A 117 -7.72 -32.34 15.00
CA ALA A 117 -8.37 -32.91 16.16
C ALA A 117 -7.31 -33.75 16.90
N LEU A 118 -6.92 -33.32 18.09
CA LEU A 118 -6.29 -34.23 19.02
C LEU A 118 -7.41 -35.21 19.39
N GLY A 119 -7.36 -36.42 18.82
CA GLY A 119 -8.27 -37.48 19.18
C GLY A 119 -8.26 -37.60 20.69
N GLY A 120 -9.44 -37.55 21.31
CA GLY A 120 -9.59 -37.85 22.72
C GLY A 120 -8.88 -39.18 22.97
N GLY A 121 -7.88 -39.15 23.85
CA GLY A 121 -7.49 -40.37 24.53
C GLY A 121 -8.77 -40.95 25.11
N SER A 122 -9.14 -42.13 24.62
CA SER A 122 -10.18 -42.94 25.22
C SER A 122 -9.89 -43.08 26.71
N GLY A 123 -10.77 -42.55 27.57
CA GLY A 123 -10.93 -43.09 28.92
C GLY A 123 -10.73 -42.21 30.16
N GLU A 124 -11.07 -40.92 30.19
CA GLU A 124 -11.14 -40.18 31.48
C GLU A 124 -12.44 -39.43 31.79
N TRP A 125 -13.37 -39.25 30.84
CA TRP A 125 -14.63 -38.53 31.08
C TRP A 125 -15.86 -39.43 31.34
N GLU A 126 -15.70 -40.76 31.36
CA GLU A 126 -16.79 -41.71 31.69
C GLU A 126 -16.71 -42.27 33.13
N LYS A 127 -15.71 -41.89 33.93
CA LYS A 127 -15.52 -42.43 35.29
C LYS A 127 -16.21 -41.67 36.43
N GLU A 128 -16.95 -40.61 36.15
CA GLU A 128 -17.68 -39.84 37.17
C GLU A 128 -19.22 -40.00 37.10
N ALA A 129 -19.73 -41.01 36.38
CA ALA A 129 -21.17 -41.26 36.24
C ALA A 129 -21.63 -42.69 36.63
N GLN A 130 -20.93 -43.36 37.55
CA GLN A 130 -21.40 -44.61 38.18
C GLN A 130 -21.15 -44.63 39.68
#